data_AF-A0A2E5X4R2-F1
#
_entry.id   AF-A0A2E5X4R2-F1
#
_cell.length_a   1.000
_cell.length_b   1.000
_cell.length_c   1.000
_cell.angle_alpha   90.00
_cell.angle_beta   90.00
_cell.angle_gamma   90.00
#
_symmetry.space_group_name_H-M   'P 1'
#
loop_
_entity.id
_entity.type
_entity.pdbx_description
1 polymer ?
#
loop_
_entity_poly.entity_id
_entity_poly.type
_entity_poly.pdbx_seq_one_letter_code
_entity_poly.pdbx_strand_id
1 'polypeptide(L)'
;MPIASLLLACSLAPLPRPDFPRKELAQEFLALSGQGDALPEDFDTARMAAGVFVGVHLGLFHLHIPVDSIQELDGPGEYPRAEEFRSIAESLLDLQEAWLEWLEPTSGSLRAVVKADLQRIDTVRAWVHSWTPRTLARRAANGGYDVLEALDPRESIRQACQELHTSMLQGTALGLERPSAGADFVAIPGEDYTGLALDEPLLLAPSRRDFLRMVSFAGWLLPEVGVFQDTAVTKWTNFYFNRYKVLATQYTKPFAGDGEEFVGIPMEHRLEPQITQLAALSLVDNYFGDRIPPAFAGAMAINLVVDVFGSCDTRVDGDLSERRTEAREMFVPGGLSQGGVLPKVSAESPWRKNHGADFFINALAVSQRQGKKETRRGFSEKVSHFQIFDYGQVASTIIHGPHLGLAADGRKGVEDVFLGELLEFQRSFRSAFLHWLSTEAGGSTKSSAKKLRQLLLDLAASEPNDFASVVEDVYGDPISAAVLDKKTVKYALEGRFLTWLSKVKVED
;
A
#
# COMPACT_ATOMS: atom_id res chain seq x y z
N MET A 1 -2.07 -5.31 28.63
CA MET A 1 -2.40 -4.35 29.72
C MET A 1 -2.98 -3.10 29.08
N PRO A 2 -4.13 -2.57 29.56
CA PRO A 2 -4.84 -1.50 28.88
C PRO A 2 -4.19 -0.16 29.23
N ILE A 3 -3.68 0.58 28.25
CA ILE A 3 -3.09 1.91 28.49
C ILE A 3 -4.12 2.96 28.10
N ALA A 4 -4.81 3.45 29.13
CA ALA A 4 -5.66 4.61 29.09
C ALA A 4 -4.83 5.88 28.83
N SER A 5 -5.39 6.72 27.96
CA SER A 5 -4.97 8.04 27.52
C SER A 5 -4.89 9.05 28.66
N LEU A 6 -3.85 9.90 28.67
CA LEU A 6 -3.90 11.22 29.31
C LEU A 6 -2.86 12.16 28.67
N LEU A 7 -3.41 13.22 28.07
CA LEU A 7 -2.78 14.29 27.31
C LEU A 7 -2.06 15.31 28.22
N LEU A 8 -0.97 15.89 27.74
CA LEU A 8 -0.63 17.29 28.04
C LEU A 8 0.04 17.94 26.82
N ALA A 9 -0.53 19.06 26.39
CA ALA A 9 -0.22 19.79 25.16
C ALA A 9 0.96 20.78 25.32
N CYS A 10 1.62 21.08 24.20
CA CYS A 10 2.19 22.40 23.94
C CYS A 10 1.89 22.79 22.48
N SER A 11 0.93 23.69 22.31
CA SER A 11 0.46 24.23 21.04
C SER A 11 1.36 25.34 20.51
N LEU A 12 1.74 25.26 19.23
CA LEU A 12 1.73 26.45 18.37
C LEU A 12 0.40 26.40 17.61
N ALA A 13 -0.45 27.41 17.81
CA ALA A 13 -1.79 27.46 17.26
C ALA A 13 -1.78 27.25 15.72
N PRO A 14 -2.52 26.27 15.17
CA PRO A 14 -2.73 26.22 13.73
C PRO A 14 -3.56 27.45 13.34
N LEU A 15 -3.14 28.14 12.28
CA LEU A 15 -4.00 29.12 11.63
C LEU A 15 -5.34 28.44 11.25
N PRO A 16 -6.49 29.08 11.51
CA PRO A 16 -7.78 28.49 11.18
C PRO A 16 -7.90 28.42 9.65
N ARG A 17 -7.90 27.20 9.12
CA ARG A 17 -8.40 26.94 7.75
C ARG A 17 -9.91 26.80 7.84
N PRO A 18 -10.68 27.31 6.87
CA PRO A 18 -12.12 27.13 6.90
C PRO A 18 -12.48 25.65 6.92
N ASP A 19 -13.47 25.32 7.74
CA ASP A 19 -14.09 24.00 7.80
C ASP A 19 -14.93 23.82 6.53
N PHE A 20 -14.70 22.75 5.78
CA PHE A 20 -15.55 22.40 4.62
C PHE A 20 -16.88 21.83 5.15
N PRO A 21 -17.99 21.82 4.37
CA PRO A 21 -19.33 21.53 4.88
C PRO A 21 -19.56 20.03 5.21
N ARG A 22 -18.84 19.50 6.21
CA ARG A 22 -18.82 18.08 6.60
C ARG A 22 -20.20 17.51 6.89
N LYS A 23 -20.99 18.24 7.68
CA LYS A 23 -22.34 17.79 8.06
C LYS A 23 -23.24 17.64 6.82
N GLU A 24 -23.17 18.59 5.90
CA GLU A 24 -23.95 18.56 4.66
C GLU A 24 -23.49 17.38 3.79
N LEU A 25 -22.18 17.21 3.62
CA LEU A 25 -21.61 16.10 2.85
C LEU A 25 -21.97 14.73 3.43
N ALA A 26 -21.92 14.54 4.75
CA ALA A 26 -22.33 13.30 5.39
C ALA A 26 -23.83 13.03 5.16
N GLN A 27 -24.68 14.05 5.29
CA GLN A 27 -26.11 13.93 5.04
C GLN A 27 -26.44 13.61 3.58
N GLU A 28 -25.71 14.18 2.62
CA GLU A 28 -25.84 13.82 1.20
C GLU A 28 -25.57 12.32 0.98
N PHE A 29 -24.53 11.78 1.61
CA PHE A 29 -24.21 10.36 1.50
C PHE A 29 -25.30 9.47 2.13
N LEU A 30 -25.77 9.83 3.34
CA LEU A 30 -26.83 9.10 4.03
C LEU A 30 -28.11 9.05 3.20
N ALA A 31 -28.48 10.16 2.56
CA ALA A 31 -29.63 10.20 1.66
C ALA A 31 -29.47 9.26 0.46
N LEU A 32 -28.28 9.18 -0.14
CA LEU A 32 -28.00 8.28 -1.25
C LEU A 32 -28.00 6.80 -0.83
N SER A 33 -27.55 6.49 0.39
CA SER A 33 -27.50 5.12 0.92
C SER A 33 -28.88 4.51 1.21
N GLY A 34 -29.96 5.31 1.13
CA GLY A 34 -31.30 4.88 1.52
C GLY A 34 -31.48 4.70 3.04
N GLN A 35 -30.48 5.10 3.84
CA GLN A 35 -30.47 5.04 5.32
C GLN A 35 -30.43 6.45 5.94
N GLY A 36 -31.16 7.41 5.34
CA GLY A 36 -31.10 8.84 5.70
C GLY A 36 -31.45 9.17 7.16
N ASP A 37 -32.28 8.34 7.80
CA ASP A 37 -32.73 8.52 9.19
C ASP A 37 -31.95 7.67 10.20
N ALA A 38 -30.95 6.90 9.77
CA ALA A 38 -30.17 6.04 10.65
C ALA A 38 -29.29 6.86 11.62
N LEU A 39 -29.14 6.36 12.85
CA LEU A 39 -28.09 6.82 13.76
C LEU A 39 -26.76 6.12 13.40
N PRO A 40 -25.59 6.69 13.76
CA PRO A 40 -24.29 6.07 13.50
C PRO A 40 -24.22 4.61 13.97
N GLU A 41 -24.71 4.33 15.17
CA GLU A 41 -24.73 3.00 15.78
C GLU A 41 -25.68 1.99 15.08
N ASP A 42 -26.68 2.50 14.36
CA ASP A 42 -27.69 1.71 13.67
C ASP A 42 -27.43 1.58 12.17
N PHE A 43 -26.37 2.24 11.65
CA PHE A 43 -26.08 2.26 10.23
C PHE A 43 -25.48 0.93 9.77
N ASP A 44 -26.17 0.27 8.83
CA ASP A 44 -25.70 -0.98 8.25
C ASP A 44 -24.68 -0.71 7.15
N THR A 45 -23.40 -0.80 7.52
CA THR A 45 -22.29 -0.63 6.57
C THR A 45 -22.20 -1.73 5.52
N ALA A 46 -22.70 -2.94 5.78
CA ALA A 46 -22.75 -4.00 4.77
C ALA A 46 -23.73 -3.66 3.64
N ARG A 47 -24.81 -2.93 3.97
CA ARG A 47 -25.78 -2.43 2.99
C ARG A 47 -25.39 -1.11 2.32
N MET A 48 -24.34 -0.44 2.78
CA MET A 48 -23.87 0.83 2.23
C MET A 48 -23.50 0.75 0.75
N ALA A 49 -22.84 -0.33 0.34
CA ALA A 49 -22.41 -0.50 -1.05
C ALA A 49 -23.61 -0.64 -1.99
N ALA A 50 -24.67 -1.32 -1.54
CA ALA A 50 -25.88 -1.54 -2.31
C ALA A 50 -26.64 -0.23 -2.53
N GLY A 51 -26.83 0.17 -3.79
CA GLY A 51 -27.59 1.37 -4.15
C GLY A 51 -26.73 2.59 -4.50
N VAL A 52 -25.55 2.72 -3.88
CA VAL A 52 -24.66 3.88 -4.05
C VAL A 52 -23.50 3.57 -4.99
N PHE A 53 -22.98 2.35 -4.92
CA PHE A 53 -21.80 1.94 -5.66
C PHE A 53 -22.12 0.81 -6.62
N VAL A 54 -21.48 0.83 -7.77
CA VAL A 54 -21.34 -0.32 -8.65
C VAL A 54 -20.09 -1.10 -8.21
N GLY A 55 -20.22 -2.41 -8.00
CA GLY A 55 -19.15 -3.29 -7.53
C GLY A 55 -18.78 -4.39 -8.52
N VAL A 56 -17.52 -4.84 -8.49
CA VAL A 56 -17.06 -6.07 -9.16
C VAL A 56 -16.05 -6.82 -8.30
N HIS A 57 -16.23 -8.13 -8.17
CA HIS A 57 -15.25 -9.01 -7.54
C HIS A 57 -14.16 -9.42 -8.54
N LEU A 58 -12.91 -9.17 -8.17
CA LEU A 58 -11.70 -9.46 -8.95
C LEU A 58 -10.71 -10.20 -8.06
N GLY A 59 -10.90 -11.50 -7.90
CA GLY A 59 -10.12 -12.30 -6.95
C GLY A 59 -10.34 -11.83 -5.51
N LEU A 60 -9.29 -11.40 -4.81
CA LEU A 60 -9.38 -10.89 -3.44
C LEU A 60 -10.12 -9.55 -3.34
N PHE A 61 -10.03 -8.73 -4.39
CA PHE A 61 -10.51 -7.35 -4.34
C PHE A 61 -11.98 -7.22 -4.74
N HIS A 62 -12.71 -6.38 -4.02
CA HIS A 62 -14.04 -5.94 -4.40
C HIS A 62 -13.97 -4.45 -4.78
N LEU A 63 -13.84 -4.16 -6.06
CA LEU A 63 -13.67 -2.81 -6.58
C LEU A 63 -15.01 -2.13 -6.77
N HIS A 64 -15.17 -0.94 -6.21
CA HIS A 64 -16.41 -0.16 -6.25
C HIS A 64 -16.19 1.24 -6.81
N ILE A 65 -17.19 1.76 -7.50
CA ILE A 65 -17.25 3.16 -7.95
C ILE A 65 -18.67 3.72 -7.78
N PRO A 66 -18.84 4.99 -7.36
CA PRO A 66 -20.16 5.59 -7.24
C PRO A 66 -20.94 5.55 -8.56
N VAL A 67 -22.23 5.23 -8.47
CA VAL A 67 -23.12 5.09 -9.63
C VAL A 67 -23.27 6.40 -10.41
N ASP A 68 -23.30 7.52 -9.69
CA ASP A 68 -23.33 8.87 -10.28
C ASP A 68 -22.02 9.16 -11.05
N SER A 69 -20.87 8.86 -10.46
CA SER A 69 -19.57 9.11 -11.08
C SER A 69 -19.32 8.24 -12.33
N ILE A 70 -19.67 6.95 -12.32
CA ILE A 70 -19.45 6.07 -13.49
C ILE A 70 -20.32 6.47 -14.70
N GLN A 71 -21.40 7.23 -14.47
CA GLN A 71 -22.31 7.74 -15.49
C GLN A 71 -21.92 9.13 -16.02
N GLU A 72 -20.94 9.78 -15.42
CA GLU A 72 -20.48 11.11 -15.78
C GLU A 72 -19.94 11.14 -17.23
N LEU A 73 -20.29 12.20 -17.96
CA LEU A 73 -19.89 12.42 -19.35
C LEU A 73 -18.91 13.59 -19.44
N ASP A 74 -17.81 13.40 -20.18
CA ASP A 74 -16.86 14.48 -20.54
C ASP A 74 -16.89 14.77 -22.06
N GLY A 75 -18.05 14.52 -22.67
CA GLY A 75 -18.26 14.66 -24.11
C GLY A 75 -19.31 13.70 -24.63
N PRO A 76 -19.73 13.81 -25.91
CA PRO A 76 -20.72 12.91 -26.50
C PRO A 76 -20.26 11.44 -26.54
N GLY A 77 -20.64 10.67 -25.52
CA GLY A 77 -20.34 9.24 -25.44
C GLY A 77 -19.01 8.90 -24.77
N GLU A 78 -18.33 9.87 -24.17
CA GLU A 78 -17.09 9.69 -23.42
C GLU A 78 -17.40 9.56 -21.93
N TYR A 79 -17.05 8.39 -21.35
CA TYR A 79 -17.29 8.07 -19.94
C TYR A 79 -15.92 7.86 -19.25
N PRO A 80 -15.18 8.93 -18.94
CA PRO A 80 -13.80 8.82 -18.46
C PRO A 80 -13.70 8.00 -17.16
N ARG A 81 -14.68 8.11 -16.26
CA ARG A 81 -14.68 7.36 -14.99
C ARG A 81 -14.91 5.87 -15.16
N ALA A 82 -15.68 5.49 -16.17
CA ALA A 82 -15.86 4.08 -16.52
C ALA A 82 -14.61 3.49 -17.19
N GLU A 83 -13.85 4.31 -17.95
CA GLU A 83 -12.55 3.93 -18.51
C GLU A 83 -11.51 3.76 -17.40
N GLU A 84 -11.40 4.71 -16.47
CA GLU A 84 -10.54 4.63 -15.28
C GLU A 84 -10.86 3.38 -14.44
N PHE A 85 -12.16 3.11 -14.19
CA PHE A 85 -12.60 1.92 -13.46
C PHE A 85 -12.16 0.62 -14.12
N ARG A 86 -12.25 0.53 -15.45
CA ARG A 86 -11.77 -0.63 -16.22
C ARG A 86 -10.25 -0.78 -16.12
N SER A 87 -9.50 0.30 -16.32
CA SER A 87 -8.02 0.29 -16.24
C SER A 87 -7.52 -0.16 -14.86
N ILE A 88 -8.16 0.33 -13.79
CA ILE A 88 -7.87 -0.09 -12.42
C ILE A 88 -8.22 -1.56 -12.22
N ALA A 89 -9.37 -2.03 -12.73
CA ALA A 89 -9.76 -3.45 -12.64
C ALA A 89 -8.72 -4.38 -13.31
N GLU A 90 -8.18 -4.01 -14.48
CA GLU A 90 -7.09 -4.75 -15.13
C GLU A 90 -5.84 -4.76 -14.24
N SER A 91 -5.44 -3.61 -13.71
CA SER A 91 -4.25 -3.48 -12.85
C SER A 91 -4.33 -4.33 -11.56
N LEU A 92 -5.53 -4.48 -10.98
CA LEU A 92 -5.75 -5.34 -9.81
C LEU A 92 -5.64 -6.84 -10.12
N LEU A 93 -5.91 -7.25 -11.35
CA LEU A 93 -5.69 -8.62 -11.81
C LEU A 93 -4.20 -8.86 -12.06
N ASP A 94 -3.51 -7.90 -12.68
CA ASP A 94 -2.07 -7.96 -12.92
C ASP A 94 -1.27 -8.02 -11.61
N LEU A 95 -1.71 -7.30 -10.57
CA LEU A 95 -1.16 -7.41 -9.22
C LEU A 95 -1.27 -8.84 -8.66
N GLN A 96 -2.43 -9.48 -8.82
CA GLN A 96 -2.64 -10.84 -8.31
C GLN A 96 -1.87 -11.87 -9.13
N GLU A 97 -1.68 -11.64 -10.43
CA GLU A 97 -0.78 -12.43 -11.27
C GLU A 97 0.66 -12.34 -10.76
N ALA A 98 1.20 -11.13 -10.60
CA ALA A 98 2.56 -10.91 -10.10
C ALA A 98 2.77 -11.56 -8.71
N TRP A 99 1.77 -11.44 -7.83
CA TRP A 99 1.76 -12.13 -6.53
C TRP A 99 1.82 -13.65 -6.65
N LEU A 100 0.99 -14.24 -7.53
CA LEU A 100 0.97 -15.69 -7.74
C LEU A 100 2.26 -16.21 -8.38
N GLU A 101 2.90 -15.42 -9.25
CA GLU A 101 4.21 -15.75 -9.82
C GLU A 101 5.31 -15.81 -8.75
N TRP A 102 5.28 -14.90 -7.75
CA TRP A 102 6.19 -15.01 -6.59
C TRP A 102 6.00 -16.32 -5.82
N LEU A 103 4.77 -16.86 -5.81
CA LEU A 103 4.43 -18.10 -5.16
C LEU A 103 4.61 -19.35 -6.03
N GLU A 104 4.96 -19.24 -7.33
CA GLU A 104 4.93 -20.38 -8.26
C GLU A 104 5.84 -21.53 -7.78
N PRO A 105 5.27 -22.67 -7.30
CA PRO A 105 6.06 -23.73 -6.73
C PRO A 105 6.57 -24.68 -7.82
N THR A 106 7.74 -25.26 -7.61
CA THR A 106 8.36 -26.15 -8.62
C THR A 106 7.61 -27.48 -8.80
N SER A 107 6.85 -27.92 -7.79
CA SER A 107 6.13 -29.20 -7.76
C SER A 107 5.08 -29.23 -6.64
N GLY A 108 4.17 -30.20 -6.66
CA GLY A 108 3.18 -30.42 -5.58
C GLY A 108 1.80 -29.86 -5.90
N SER A 109 0.87 -29.99 -4.94
CA SER A 109 -0.53 -29.55 -5.06
C SER A 109 -0.64 -28.04 -5.26
N LEU A 110 0.15 -27.25 -4.54
CA LEU A 110 0.18 -25.78 -4.68
C LEU A 110 0.51 -25.34 -6.11
N ARG A 111 1.28 -26.14 -6.87
CA ARG A 111 1.58 -25.80 -8.28
C ARG A 111 0.35 -25.85 -9.16
N ALA A 112 -0.52 -26.83 -8.92
CA ALA A 112 -1.76 -26.95 -9.65
C ALA A 112 -2.72 -25.81 -9.29
N VAL A 113 -2.76 -25.40 -8.02
CA VAL A 113 -3.55 -24.25 -7.54
C VAL A 113 -3.09 -22.97 -8.22
N VAL A 114 -1.82 -22.59 -8.08
CA VAL A 114 -1.27 -21.36 -8.68
C VAL A 114 -1.49 -21.34 -10.20
N LYS A 115 -1.23 -22.46 -10.89
CA LYS A 115 -1.45 -22.54 -12.33
C LYS A 115 -2.92 -22.35 -12.72
N ALA A 116 -3.84 -22.92 -11.95
CA ALA A 116 -5.27 -22.76 -12.20
C ALA A 116 -5.70 -21.31 -11.97
N ASP A 117 -5.21 -20.67 -10.91
CA ASP A 117 -5.52 -19.27 -10.62
C ASP A 117 -4.99 -18.31 -11.67
N LEU A 118 -3.76 -18.52 -12.18
CA LEU A 118 -3.23 -17.76 -13.32
C LEU A 118 -4.12 -17.88 -14.56
N GLN A 119 -4.61 -19.09 -14.88
CA GLN A 119 -5.54 -19.29 -16.01
C GLN A 119 -6.90 -18.61 -15.79
N ARG A 120 -7.38 -18.57 -14.54
CA ARG A 120 -8.61 -17.86 -14.19
C ARG A 120 -8.39 -16.36 -14.32
N ILE A 121 -7.26 -15.81 -13.86
CA ILE A 121 -6.89 -14.41 -14.05
C ILE A 121 -6.91 -14.05 -15.54
N ASP A 122 -6.28 -14.84 -16.42
CA ASP A 122 -6.32 -14.61 -17.87
C ASP A 122 -7.75 -14.54 -18.41
N THR A 123 -8.62 -15.45 -17.94
CA THR A 123 -10.03 -15.50 -18.36
C THR A 123 -10.78 -14.25 -17.89
N VAL A 124 -10.60 -13.85 -16.64
CA VAL A 124 -11.25 -12.67 -16.04
C VAL A 124 -10.71 -11.38 -16.67
N ARG A 125 -9.40 -11.27 -16.90
CA ARG A 125 -8.75 -10.14 -17.58
C ARG A 125 -9.30 -9.96 -18.99
N ALA A 126 -9.40 -11.04 -19.77
CA ALA A 126 -9.99 -10.97 -21.12
C ALA A 126 -11.45 -10.49 -21.09
N TRP A 127 -12.20 -10.84 -20.03
CA TRP A 127 -13.54 -10.30 -19.82
C TRP A 127 -13.53 -8.81 -19.47
N VAL A 128 -12.70 -8.37 -18.52
CA VAL A 128 -12.55 -6.95 -18.16
C VAL A 128 -12.17 -6.11 -19.39
N HIS A 129 -11.23 -6.59 -20.19
CA HIS A 129 -10.80 -5.93 -21.43
C HIS A 129 -11.94 -5.74 -22.44
N SER A 130 -12.91 -6.65 -22.44
CA SER A 130 -14.08 -6.57 -23.32
C SER A 130 -15.12 -5.52 -22.89
N TRP A 131 -14.99 -4.95 -21.68
CA TRP A 131 -15.91 -3.93 -21.21
C TRP A 131 -15.77 -2.66 -22.02
N THR A 132 -16.91 -2.09 -22.41
CA THR A 132 -16.95 -0.74 -22.98
C THR A 132 -17.44 0.24 -21.91
N PRO A 133 -16.80 1.43 -21.77
CA PRO A 133 -17.18 2.44 -20.77
C PRO A 133 -18.67 2.76 -20.77
N ARG A 134 -19.24 2.88 -21.97
CA ARG A 134 -20.67 3.11 -22.18
C ARG A 134 -21.56 2.00 -21.63
N THR A 135 -21.13 0.74 -21.73
CA THR A 135 -21.92 -0.39 -21.23
C THR A 135 -21.87 -0.43 -19.71
N LEU A 136 -20.69 -0.23 -19.12
CA LEU A 136 -20.51 -0.12 -17.67
C LEU A 136 -21.41 0.99 -17.10
N ALA A 137 -21.30 2.21 -17.63
CA ALA A 137 -22.09 3.36 -17.19
C ALA A 137 -23.61 3.12 -17.27
N ARG A 138 -24.09 2.51 -18.36
CA ARG A 138 -25.54 2.35 -18.60
C ARG A 138 -26.17 1.13 -17.95
N ARG A 139 -25.42 0.03 -17.83
CA ARG A 139 -25.98 -1.25 -17.35
C ARG A 139 -25.77 -1.48 -15.88
N ALA A 140 -24.76 -0.87 -15.27
CA ALA A 140 -24.45 -1.13 -13.88
C ALA A 140 -25.59 -0.74 -12.90
N ALA A 141 -26.38 0.28 -13.24
CA ALA A 141 -27.58 0.64 -12.46
C ALA A 141 -28.74 -0.38 -12.61
N ASN A 142 -28.77 -1.18 -13.68
CA ASN A 142 -29.85 -2.13 -13.97
C ASN A 142 -29.59 -3.55 -13.43
N GLY A 143 -28.32 -3.90 -13.14
CA GLY A 143 -27.90 -5.22 -12.66
C GLY A 143 -27.83 -5.36 -11.14
N GLY A 144 -28.61 -4.56 -10.39
CA GLY A 144 -28.56 -4.60 -8.93
C GLY A 144 -27.21 -4.13 -8.35
N TYR A 145 -26.50 -3.26 -9.08
CA TYR A 145 -25.21 -2.68 -8.70
C TYR A 145 -24.01 -3.63 -8.70
N ASP A 146 -24.14 -4.82 -9.30
CA ASP A 146 -23.04 -5.77 -9.54
C ASP A 146 -22.70 -5.85 -11.04
N VAL A 147 -21.42 -5.72 -11.39
CA VAL A 147 -20.95 -5.71 -12.79
C VAL A 147 -21.09 -7.09 -13.45
N LEU A 148 -20.86 -8.17 -12.70
CA LEU A 148 -20.96 -9.53 -13.24
C LEU A 148 -22.40 -9.82 -13.67
N GLU A 149 -23.38 -9.48 -12.83
CA GLU A 149 -24.80 -9.61 -13.14
C GLU A 149 -25.25 -8.61 -14.22
N ALA A 150 -24.80 -7.35 -14.17
CA ALA A 150 -25.17 -6.33 -15.15
C ALA A 150 -24.71 -6.66 -16.58
N LEU A 151 -23.54 -7.29 -16.72
CA LEU A 151 -22.97 -7.63 -18.02
C LEU A 151 -23.37 -9.03 -18.50
N ASP A 152 -23.86 -9.89 -17.62
CA ASP A 152 -24.33 -11.25 -17.89
C ASP A 152 -23.36 -12.04 -18.80
N PRO A 153 -22.10 -12.26 -18.37
CA PRO A 153 -21.14 -12.98 -19.19
C PRO A 153 -21.44 -14.49 -19.23
N ARG A 154 -20.77 -15.19 -20.15
CA ARG A 154 -20.87 -16.65 -20.29
C ARG A 154 -20.51 -17.36 -18.99
N GLU A 155 -21.09 -18.54 -18.79
CA GLU A 155 -20.88 -19.38 -17.59
C GLU A 155 -19.40 -19.62 -17.25
N SER A 156 -18.54 -19.81 -18.27
CA SER A 156 -17.10 -20.01 -18.05
C SER A 156 -16.42 -18.82 -17.36
N ILE A 157 -16.88 -17.59 -17.63
CA ILE A 157 -16.37 -16.38 -16.98
C ILE A 157 -16.91 -16.29 -15.56
N ARG A 158 -18.21 -16.56 -15.36
CA ARG A 158 -18.83 -16.58 -14.01
C ARG A 158 -18.12 -17.57 -13.10
N GLN A 159 -17.87 -18.78 -13.60
CA GLN A 159 -17.13 -19.81 -12.89
C GLN A 159 -15.68 -19.37 -12.59
N ALA A 160 -14.97 -18.78 -13.57
CA ALA A 160 -13.62 -18.29 -13.35
C ALA A 160 -13.56 -17.19 -12.28
N CYS A 161 -14.50 -16.23 -12.29
CA CYS A 161 -14.61 -15.19 -11.27
C CYS A 161 -14.85 -15.80 -9.87
N GLN A 162 -15.81 -16.72 -9.75
CA GLN A 162 -16.17 -17.34 -8.48
C GLN A 162 -15.03 -18.20 -7.92
N GLU A 163 -14.40 -19.02 -8.74
CA GLU A 163 -13.30 -19.89 -8.32
C GLU A 163 -12.06 -19.07 -7.96
N LEU A 164 -11.72 -18.04 -8.75
CA LEU A 164 -10.60 -17.15 -8.43
C LEU A 164 -10.87 -16.40 -7.13
N HIS A 165 -12.07 -15.85 -6.95
CA HIS A 165 -12.47 -15.20 -5.71
C HIS A 165 -12.31 -16.13 -4.51
N THR A 166 -12.85 -17.35 -4.61
CA THR A 166 -12.74 -18.36 -3.53
C THR A 166 -11.29 -18.70 -3.21
N SER A 167 -10.48 -18.95 -4.24
CA SER A 167 -9.07 -19.35 -4.10
C SER A 167 -8.25 -18.25 -3.41
N MET A 168 -8.38 -17.00 -3.88
CA MET A 168 -7.70 -15.85 -3.31
C MET A 168 -8.19 -15.53 -1.90
N LEU A 169 -9.51 -15.54 -1.67
CA LEU A 169 -10.09 -15.30 -0.35
C LEU A 169 -9.59 -16.30 0.69
N GLN A 170 -9.43 -17.58 0.31
CA GLN A 170 -8.95 -18.61 1.24
C GLN A 170 -7.44 -18.65 1.39
N GLY A 171 -6.68 -17.97 0.52
CA GLY A 171 -5.21 -18.04 0.51
C GLY A 171 -4.69 -19.43 0.11
N THR A 172 -5.40 -20.14 -0.76
CA THR A 172 -5.08 -21.53 -1.16
C THR A 172 -3.68 -21.67 -1.78
N ALA A 173 -3.20 -20.65 -2.50
CA ALA A 173 -1.86 -20.61 -3.08
C ALA A 173 -0.75 -20.58 -2.01
N LEU A 174 -1.07 -20.12 -0.79
CA LEU A 174 -0.21 -20.18 0.39
C LEU A 174 -0.39 -21.48 1.19
N GLY A 175 -1.29 -22.37 0.76
CA GLY A 175 -1.66 -23.57 1.51
C GLY A 175 -2.54 -23.29 2.73
N LEU A 176 -3.20 -22.13 2.77
CA LEU A 176 -4.14 -21.77 3.82
C LEU A 176 -5.52 -22.38 3.56
N GLU A 177 -6.28 -22.61 4.63
CA GLU A 177 -7.67 -23.08 4.60
C GLU A 177 -8.55 -22.14 5.46
N ARG A 178 -8.61 -20.87 5.08
CA ARG A 178 -9.29 -19.86 5.89
C ARG A 178 -10.82 -20.01 5.81
N PRO A 179 -11.54 -20.14 6.93
CA PRO A 179 -13.00 -20.11 6.94
C PRO A 179 -13.53 -18.73 6.55
N SER A 180 -14.67 -18.69 5.87
CA SER A 180 -15.38 -17.44 5.58
C SER A 180 -15.75 -16.71 6.87
N ALA A 181 -15.60 -15.38 6.87
CA ALA A 181 -16.19 -14.56 7.92
C ALA A 181 -17.72 -14.71 7.90
N GLY A 182 -18.34 -14.71 9.09
CA GLY A 182 -19.80 -14.70 9.20
C GLY A 182 -20.39 -13.42 8.60
N ALA A 183 -21.65 -13.48 8.14
CA ALA A 183 -22.32 -12.32 7.53
C ALA A 183 -22.41 -11.11 8.46
N ASP A 184 -22.46 -11.33 9.78
CA ASP A 184 -22.53 -10.30 10.81
C ASP A 184 -21.14 -9.89 11.34
N PHE A 185 -20.06 -10.32 10.70
CA PHE A 185 -18.71 -10.02 11.15
C PHE A 185 -18.38 -8.53 10.98
N VAL A 186 -17.96 -7.91 12.08
CA VAL A 186 -17.50 -6.52 12.11
C VAL A 186 -16.02 -6.52 12.47
N ALA A 187 -15.18 -6.00 11.56
CA ALA A 187 -13.77 -5.80 11.84
C ALA A 187 -13.60 -4.66 12.86
N ILE A 188 -13.15 -5.00 14.07
CA ILE A 188 -12.69 -4.08 15.10
C ILE A 188 -11.23 -3.69 14.80
N PRO A 189 -10.89 -2.40 14.72
CA PRO A 189 -9.53 -1.96 14.51
C PRO A 189 -8.56 -2.53 15.57
N GLY A 190 -7.46 -3.13 15.11
CA GLY A 190 -6.38 -3.64 15.96
C GLY A 190 -6.51 -5.08 16.46
N GLU A 191 -7.52 -5.84 16.01
CA GLU A 191 -7.52 -7.30 16.19
C GLU A 191 -6.99 -8.03 14.94
N ASP A 192 -6.40 -9.21 15.15
CA ASP A 192 -5.89 -10.05 14.08
C ASP A 192 -7.02 -10.88 13.45
N TYR A 193 -7.29 -10.60 12.16
CA TYR A 193 -8.30 -11.30 11.36
C TYR A 193 -7.71 -12.16 10.26
N THR A 194 -6.39 -12.35 10.24
CA THR A 194 -5.70 -13.09 9.17
C THR A 194 -6.15 -14.54 9.05
N GLY A 195 -6.72 -15.11 10.11
CA GLY A 195 -7.31 -16.45 10.12
C GLY A 195 -8.68 -16.55 9.41
N LEU A 196 -9.28 -15.43 8.99
CA LEU A 196 -10.57 -15.39 8.30
C LEU A 196 -10.40 -15.05 6.82
N ALA A 197 -11.28 -15.61 5.99
CA ALA A 197 -11.36 -15.32 4.58
C ALA A 197 -12.21 -14.05 4.39
N LEU A 198 -11.55 -12.91 4.24
CA LEU A 198 -12.16 -11.57 4.11
C LEU A 198 -11.83 -10.95 2.76
N ASP A 199 -12.85 -10.33 2.15
CA ASP A 199 -12.71 -9.55 0.93
C ASP A 199 -12.02 -8.21 1.22
N GLU A 200 -11.36 -7.65 0.21
CA GLU A 200 -10.72 -6.33 0.28
C GLU A 200 -11.55 -5.32 -0.52
N PRO A 201 -12.53 -4.62 0.11
CA PRO A 201 -13.37 -3.67 -0.60
C PRO A 201 -12.65 -2.33 -0.81
N LEU A 202 -12.41 -2.01 -2.08
CA LEU A 202 -11.78 -0.78 -2.54
C LEU A 202 -12.86 0.14 -3.12
N LEU A 203 -13.11 1.28 -2.46
CA LEU A 203 -14.07 2.29 -2.88
C LEU A 203 -13.34 3.43 -3.61
N LEU A 204 -13.52 3.53 -4.92
CA LEU A 204 -12.98 4.67 -5.66
C LEU A 204 -13.80 5.93 -5.33
N ALA A 205 -13.09 7.05 -5.19
CA ALA A 205 -13.64 8.38 -5.08
C ALA A 205 -13.16 9.21 -6.29
N PRO A 206 -13.92 9.22 -7.40
CA PRO A 206 -13.48 9.79 -8.67
C PRO A 206 -13.28 11.31 -8.66
N SER A 207 -13.94 12.00 -7.73
CA SER A 207 -13.75 13.43 -7.50
C SER A 207 -13.28 13.73 -6.07
N ARG A 208 -12.66 14.90 -5.85
CA ARG A 208 -12.38 15.39 -4.48
C ARG A 208 -13.66 15.55 -3.66
N ARG A 209 -14.79 15.87 -4.30
CA ARG A 209 -16.09 15.91 -3.62
C ARG A 209 -16.50 14.53 -3.13
N ASP A 210 -16.37 13.49 -3.95
CA ASP A 210 -16.65 12.11 -3.53
C ASP A 210 -15.77 11.71 -2.35
N PHE A 211 -14.48 12.05 -2.41
CA PHE A 211 -13.55 11.72 -1.35
C PHE A 211 -13.90 12.43 -0.03
N LEU A 212 -14.14 13.74 -0.08
CA LEU A 212 -14.53 14.54 1.10
C LEU A 212 -15.90 14.12 1.64
N ARG A 213 -16.82 13.71 0.76
CA ARG A 213 -18.12 13.14 1.13
C ARG A 213 -17.94 11.85 1.94
N MET A 214 -17.11 10.93 1.46
CA MET A 214 -16.80 9.69 2.16
C MET A 214 -16.08 9.93 3.50
N VAL A 215 -15.11 10.86 3.55
CA VAL A 215 -14.43 11.21 4.82
C VAL A 215 -15.42 11.80 5.83
N SER A 216 -16.31 12.68 5.36
CA SER A 216 -17.33 13.28 6.22
C SER A 216 -18.31 12.25 6.75
N PHE A 217 -18.71 11.30 5.90
CA PHE A 217 -19.52 10.16 6.31
C PHE A 217 -18.80 9.28 7.34
N ALA A 218 -17.51 8.96 7.13
CA ALA A 218 -16.73 8.20 8.10
C ALA A 218 -16.59 8.94 9.45
N GLY A 219 -16.39 10.26 9.43
CA GLY A 219 -16.38 11.08 10.64
C GLY A 219 -17.73 11.22 11.34
N TRP A 220 -18.84 11.03 10.62
CA TRP A 220 -20.18 10.90 11.20
C TRP A 220 -20.42 9.52 11.81
N LEU A 221 -19.97 8.47 11.12
CA LEU A 221 -20.12 7.07 11.54
C LEU A 221 -19.26 6.75 12.77
N LEU A 222 -18.06 7.31 12.84
CA LEU A 222 -17.04 7.08 13.87
C LEU A 222 -16.65 8.41 14.55
N PRO A 223 -17.55 9.04 15.31
CA PRO A 223 -17.33 10.38 15.88
C PRO A 223 -16.18 10.43 16.90
N GLU A 224 -15.80 9.30 17.49
CA GLU A 224 -14.67 9.15 18.40
C GLU A 224 -13.30 9.20 17.69
N VAL A 225 -13.27 8.97 16.38
CA VAL A 225 -12.05 8.98 15.56
C VAL A 225 -11.77 10.42 15.10
N GLY A 226 -11.14 11.20 15.98
CA GLY A 226 -10.93 12.64 15.81
C GLY A 226 -10.16 13.04 14.54
N VAL A 227 -9.35 12.14 13.97
CA VAL A 227 -8.56 12.44 12.77
C VAL A 227 -9.45 12.76 11.55
N PHE A 228 -10.65 12.18 11.45
CA PHE A 228 -11.59 12.50 10.38
C PHE A 228 -12.09 13.95 10.46
N GLN A 229 -11.99 14.59 11.62
CA GLN A 229 -12.35 15.99 11.84
C GLN A 229 -11.19 16.97 11.57
N ASP A 230 -9.96 16.49 11.33
CA ASP A 230 -8.84 17.39 10.98
C ASP A 230 -9.06 17.99 9.58
N THR A 231 -8.79 19.29 9.43
CA THR A 231 -8.70 20.00 8.14
C THR A 231 -7.70 19.37 7.17
N ALA A 232 -6.69 18.65 7.65
CA ALA A 232 -5.67 17.98 6.84
C ALA A 232 -6.22 16.87 5.95
N VAL A 233 -7.40 16.31 6.26
CA VAL A 233 -8.05 15.27 5.44
C VAL A 233 -8.33 15.73 4.00
N THR A 234 -8.40 17.05 3.78
CA THR A 234 -8.54 17.65 2.45
C THR A 234 -7.40 17.30 1.50
N LYS A 235 -6.24 16.94 2.04
CA LYS A 235 -5.03 16.58 1.28
C LYS A 235 -4.81 15.08 1.15
N TRP A 236 -5.61 14.27 1.84
CA TRP A 236 -5.46 12.82 1.81
C TRP A 236 -5.88 12.27 0.45
N THR A 237 -5.23 11.17 0.08
CA THR A 237 -5.53 10.42 -1.14
C THR A 237 -6.14 9.06 -0.85
N ASN A 238 -6.11 8.62 0.41
CA ASN A 238 -6.76 7.41 0.86
C ASN A 238 -7.08 7.50 2.35
N PHE A 239 -8.04 6.71 2.80
CA PHE A 239 -8.30 6.42 4.21
C PHE A 239 -9.10 5.13 4.36
N TYR A 240 -9.24 4.68 5.59
CA TYR A 240 -9.89 3.43 5.95
C TYR A 240 -10.99 3.71 6.96
N PHE A 241 -12.13 3.04 6.83
CA PHE A 241 -13.14 2.99 7.88
C PHE A 241 -13.82 1.62 7.84
N ASN A 242 -13.98 1.00 9.02
CA ASN A 242 -14.31 -0.43 9.12
C ASN A 242 -13.39 -1.26 8.23
N ARG A 243 -13.96 -1.98 7.25
CA ARG A 243 -13.24 -2.77 6.24
C ARG A 243 -13.01 -2.05 4.91
N TYR A 244 -13.60 -0.88 4.72
CA TYR A 244 -13.60 -0.17 3.43
C TYR A 244 -12.37 0.71 3.27
N LYS A 245 -11.76 0.62 2.09
CA LYS A 245 -10.60 1.42 1.69
C LYS A 245 -11.05 2.45 0.67
N VAL A 246 -11.11 3.72 1.06
CA VAL A 246 -11.54 4.78 0.15
C VAL A 246 -10.32 5.38 -0.53
N LEU A 247 -10.33 5.40 -1.86
CA LEU A 247 -9.18 5.75 -2.68
C LEU A 247 -9.54 6.92 -3.62
N ALA A 248 -8.90 8.07 -3.45
CA ALA A 248 -9.08 9.19 -4.36
C ALA A 248 -8.41 8.91 -5.71
N THR A 249 -9.06 9.31 -6.81
CA THR A 249 -8.43 9.32 -8.14
C THR A 249 -7.88 10.70 -8.53
N GLN A 250 -8.00 11.68 -7.63
CA GLN A 250 -7.53 13.05 -7.79
C GLN A 250 -6.71 13.51 -6.58
N TYR A 251 -5.63 14.23 -6.85
CA TYR A 251 -4.92 15.02 -5.85
C TYR A 251 -5.69 16.30 -5.52
N THR A 252 -5.47 16.84 -4.32
CA THR A 252 -5.88 18.21 -4.02
C THR A 252 -5.07 19.20 -4.84
N LYS A 253 -5.68 20.32 -5.25
CA LYS A 253 -4.97 21.41 -5.93
C LYS A 253 -3.92 22.02 -4.98
N PRO A 254 -2.65 22.15 -5.40
CA PRO A 254 -1.64 22.87 -4.61
C PRO A 254 -2.09 24.31 -4.36
N PHE A 255 -1.94 24.77 -3.12
CA PHE A 255 -2.33 26.14 -2.71
C PHE A 255 -3.81 26.46 -2.95
N ALA A 256 -4.69 25.45 -2.89
CA ALA A 256 -6.13 25.64 -2.95
C ALA A 256 -6.59 26.79 -2.03
N GLY A 257 -7.31 27.75 -2.61
CA GLY A 257 -7.98 28.82 -1.88
C GLY A 257 -9.30 28.36 -1.24
N ASP A 258 -9.98 29.27 -0.57
CA ASP A 258 -11.29 29.00 0.04
C ASP A 258 -12.31 28.56 -1.03
N GLY A 259 -12.97 27.41 -0.82
CA GLY A 259 -13.94 26.84 -1.75
C GLY A 259 -13.32 26.00 -2.88
N GLU A 260 -11.99 25.90 -2.95
CA GLU A 260 -11.28 25.07 -3.94
C GLU A 260 -11.00 23.65 -3.43
N GLU A 261 -11.43 23.27 -2.22
CA GLU A 261 -11.20 21.93 -1.65
C GLU A 261 -11.83 20.79 -2.47
N PHE A 262 -12.86 21.11 -3.25
CA PHE A 262 -13.54 20.18 -4.16
C PHE A 262 -12.89 20.09 -5.54
N VAL A 263 -11.91 20.95 -5.83
CA VAL A 263 -11.21 20.95 -7.12
C VAL A 263 -10.03 19.99 -7.05
N GLY A 264 -10.10 18.94 -7.87
CA GLY A 264 -9.06 17.92 -7.97
C GLY A 264 -8.18 18.06 -9.20
N ILE A 265 -6.94 17.60 -9.08
CA ILE A 265 -6.04 17.36 -10.21
C ILE A 265 -6.02 15.84 -10.45
N PRO A 266 -6.36 15.36 -11.66
CA PRO A 266 -6.24 13.94 -11.99
C PRO A 266 -4.85 13.40 -11.68
N MET A 267 -4.77 12.15 -11.22
CA MET A 267 -3.47 11.51 -10.97
C MET A 267 -2.74 11.10 -12.26
N GLU A 268 -3.42 11.16 -13.41
CA GLU A 268 -2.90 10.77 -14.74
C GLU A 268 -2.17 9.41 -14.68
N HIS A 269 -0.96 9.32 -15.22
CA HIS A 269 -0.12 8.12 -15.25
C HIS A 269 0.24 7.53 -13.87
N ARG A 270 -0.07 8.21 -12.77
CA ARG A 270 0.16 7.71 -11.40
C ARG A 270 -1.05 7.01 -10.80
N LEU A 271 -2.22 7.09 -11.42
CA LEU A 271 -3.45 6.57 -10.87
C LEU A 271 -3.37 5.07 -10.62
N GLU A 272 -3.14 4.28 -11.67
CA GLU A 272 -3.12 2.83 -11.60
C GLU A 272 -2.00 2.31 -10.69
N PRO A 273 -0.75 2.79 -10.79
CA PRO A 273 0.32 2.38 -9.86
C PRO A 273 -0.02 2.70 -8.40
N GLN A 274 -0.63 3.85 -8.11
CA GLN A 274 -0.99 4.24 -6.74
C GLN A 274 -2.09 3.35 -6.15
N ILE A 275 -3.18 3.13 -6.90
CA ILE A 275 -4.26 2.24 -6.47
C ILE A 275 -3.73 0.82 -6.28
N THR A 276 -2.91 0.36 -7.22
CA THR A 276 -2.29 -0.97 -7.15
C THR A 276 -1.36 -1.11 -5.95
N GLN A 277 -0.59 -0.08 -5.58
CA GLN A 277 0.24 -0.14 -4.36
C GLN A 277 -0.59 -0.27 -3.09
N LEU A 278 -1.69 0.49 -2.97
CA LEU A 278 -2.59 0.41 -1.84
C LEU A 278 -3.31 -0.95 -1.78
N ALA A 279 -3.68 -1.50 -2.94
CA ALA A 279 -4.22 -2.84 -3.06
C ALA A 279 -3.17 -3.93 -2.71
N ALA A 280 -1.91 -3.74 -3.08
CA ALA A 280 -0.82 -4.66 -2.75
C ALA A 280 -0.55 -4.68 -1.23
N LEU A 281 -0.54 -3.51 -0.57
CA LEU A 281 -0.51 -3.42 0.88
C LEU A 281 -1.68 -4.17 1.53
N SER A 282 -2.88 -4.01 0.95
CA SER A 282 -4.09 -4.69 1.41
C SER A 282 -4.01 -6.20 1.29
N LEU A 283 -3.53 -6.70 0.16
CA LEU A 283 -3.32 -8.13 -0.07
C LEU A 283 -2.31 -8.71 0.92
N VAL A 284 -1.22 -7.99 1.16
CA VAL A 284 -0.16 -8.40 2.08
C VAL A 284 -0.65 -8.40 3.52
N ASP A 285 -1.36 -7.36 3.94
CA ASP A 285 -2.00 -7.28 5.26
C ASP A 285 -3.04 -8.40 5.45
N ASN A 286 -3.86 -8.68 4.44
CA ASN A 286 -4.87 -9.74 4.48
C ASN A 286 -4.28 -11.13 4.74
N TYR A 287 -3.15 -11.46 4.10
CA TYR A 287 -2.52 -12.78 4.26
C TYR A 287 -1.59 -12.89 5.47
N PHE A 288 -0.96 -11.80 5.88
CA PHE A 288 0.11 -11.85 6.88
C PHE A 288 -0.19 -11.07 8.15
N GLY A 289 -0.90 -9.93 8.08
CA GLY A 289 -1.17 -9.04 9.22
C GLY A 289 0.07 -8.81 10.07
N ASP A 290 -0.04 -9.04 11.38
CA ASP A 290 1.02 -8.85 12.36
C ASP A 290 2.19 -9.86 12.26
N ARG A 291 2.12 -10.85 11.36
CA ARG A 291 3.22 -11.80 11.12
C ARG A 291 4.39 -11.16 10.36
N ILE A 292 4.17 -10.04 9.69
CA ILE A 292 5.21 -9.29 9.01
C ILE A 292 5.29 -7.84 9.51
N PRO A 293 6.49 -7.26 9.60
CA PRO A 293 6.61 -5.83 9.91
C PRO A 293 5.99 -4.98 8.81
N PRO A 294 5.29 -3.87 9.14
CA PRO A 294 4.73 -2.96 8.13
C PRO A 294 5.76 -2.44 7.13
N ALA A 295 6.99 -2.24 7.58
CA ALA A 295 8.13 -1.87 6.75
C ALA A 295 8.47 -2.89 5.65
N PHE A 296 8.29 -4.18 5.93
CA PHE A 296 8.49 -5.25 4.96
C PHE A 296 7.27 -5.36 4.02
N ALA A 297 6.07 -5.19 4.55
CA ALA A 297 4.84 -5.13 3.74
C ALA A 297 4.90 -4.00 2.69
N GLY A 298 5.36 -2.81 3.08
CA GLY A 298 5.59 -1.70 2.14
C GLY A 298 6.61 -2.02 1.05
N ALA A 299 7.69 -2.74 1.38
CA ALA A 299 8.66 -3.18 0.38
C ALA A 299 8.06 -4.20 -0.61
N MET A 300 7.23 -5.13 -0.13
CA MET A 300 6.50 -6.07 -0.98
C MET A 300 5.57 -5.33 -1.93
N ALA A 301 4.79 -4.38 -1.43
CA ALA A 301 3.86 -3.60 -2.23
C ALA A 301 4.58 -2.80 -3.33
N ILE A 302 5.71 -2.15 -3.01
CA ILE A 302 6.52 -1.42 -4.00
C ILE A 302 7.07 -2.37 -5.06
N ASN A 303 7.62 -3.52 -4.67
CA ASN A 303 8.20 -4.46 -5.63
C ASN A 303 7.13 -5.08 -6.55
N LEU A 304 5.94 -5.40 -6.03
CA LEU A 304 4.82 -5.87 -6.86
C LEU A 304 4.38 -4.80 -7.87
N VAL A 305 4.36 -3.52 -7.48
CA VAL A 305 4.05 -2.41 -8.41
C VAL A 305 5.14 -2.29 -9.48
N VAL A 306 6.41 -2.43 -9.13
CA VAL A 306 7.50 -2.45 -10.12
C VAL A 306 7.38 -3.65 -11.06
N ASP A 307 6.97 -4.82 -10.57
CA ASP A 307 6.77 -6.01 -11.41
C ASP A 307 5.61 -5.81 -12.41
N VAL A 308 4.52 -5.14 -11.99
CA VAL A 308 3.36 -4.85 -12.86
C VAL A 308 3.64 -3.72 -13.85
N PHE A 309 4.20 -2.59 -13.41
CA PHE A 309 4.31 -1.36 -14.21
C PHE A 309 5.73 -1.04 -14.69
N GLY A 310 6.73 -1.85 -14.31
CA GLY A 310 8.14 -1.60 -14.57
C GLY A 310 8.74 -0.46 -13.74
N SER A 311 7.95 0.23 -12.91
CA SER A 311 8.39 1.32 -12.03
C SER A 311 7.34 1.63 -10.96
N CYS A 312 7.72 2.37 -9.93
CA CYS A 312 6.86 2.84 -8.84
C CYS A 312 7.09 4.35 -8.59
N ASP A 313 6.36 5.19 -9.34
CA ASP A 313 6.33 6.67 -9.15
C ASP A 313 5.20 7.13 -8.21
N THR A 314 4.72 6.24 -7.32
CA THR A 314 3.62 6.60 -6.41
C THR A 314 4.13 7.46 -5.26
N ARG A 315 3.21 8.17 -4.62
CA ARG A 315 3.45 8.98 -3.41
C ARG A 315 2.81 8.37 -2.16
N VAL A 316 2.48 7.08 -2.22
CA VAL A 316 1.84 6.34 -1.12
C VAL A 316 2.77 6.27 0.09
N ASP A 317 4.04 5.97 -0.17
CA ASP A 317 5.10 5.85 0.82
C ASP A 317 6.17 6.95 0.60
N GLY A 318 6.56 7.64 1.68
CA GLY A 318 7.71 8.55 1.69
C GLY A 318 7.45 10.03 1.34
N ASP A 319 6.43 10.39 0.57
CA ASP A 319 6.08 11.80 0.35
C ASP A 319 5.21 12.33 1.51
N LEU A 320 5.89 12.88 2.51
CA LEU A 320 5.28 13.47 3.71
C LEU A 320 5.00 14.95 3.56
N SER A 321 5.00 15.49 2.33
CA SER A 321 5.04 16.93 2.11
C SER A 321 4.05 17.73 2.93
N GLU A 322 2.91 17.16 3.33
CA GLU A 322 2.04 17.73 4.37
C GLU A 322 1.30 16.67 5.24
N ARG A 323 1.95 15.54 5.62
CA ARG A 323 1.33 14.60 6.58
C ARG A 323 1.54 15.07 8.02
N ARG A 324 0.44 15.30 8.74
CA ARG A 324 0.44 15.36 10.21
C ARG A 324 0.47 13.93 10.73
N THR A 325 1.42 13.61 11.60
CA THR A 325 1.40 12.36 12.37
C THR A 325 1.07 12.66 13.82
N GLU A 326 0.20 11.85 14.42
CA GLU A 326 -0.14 11.97 15.83
C GLU A 326 1.04 11.63 16.74
N ALA A 327 0.98 12.15 17.96
CA ALA A 327 1.87 11.77 19.05
C ALA A 327 1.54 10.34 19.47
N ARG A 328 2.27 9.37 18.93
CA ARG A 328 2.11 7.91 19.10
C ARG A 328 1.14 7.26 18.11
N GLU A 329 1.45 7.36 16.82
CA GLU A 329 1.12 6.28 15.88
C GLU A 329 2.39 5.54 15.46
N MET A 330 2.34 4.21 15.60
CA MET A 330 3.46 3.26 15.45
C MET A 330 3.88 3.01 13.99
N PHE A 331 3.23 3.65 13.02
CA PHE A 331 3.34 3.28 11.59
C PHE A 331 4.31 4.12 10.77
N VAL A 332 4.97 5.12 11.36
CA VAL A 332 6.06 5.87 10.71
C VAL A 332 7.31 5.80 11.60
N PRO A 333 8.32 4.96 11.25
CA PRO A 333 9.60 4.96 11.96
C PRO A 333 10.26 6.35 11.84
N GLY A 334 10.28 7.13 12.94
CA GLY A 334 10.81 8.50 12.97
C GLY A 334 9.79 9.63 13.20
N GLY A 335 8.53 9.31 13.52
CA GLY A 335 7.56 10.33 13.95
C GLY A 335 8.02 11.09 15.21
N LEU A 336 7.73 12.39 15.28
CA LEU A 336 7.98 13.20 16.47
C LEU A 336 7.24 12.57 17.66
N SER A 337 7.96 12.34 18.77
CA SER A 337 7.39 11.75 20.00
C SER A 337 6.20 12.53 20.59
N GLN A 338 5.98 13.77 20.14
CA GLN A 338 4.88 14.66 20.54
C GLN A 338 3.88 14.94 19.42
N GLY A 339 3.96 14.26 18.28
CA GLY A 339 3.17 14.56 17.09
C GLY A 339 3.64 15.86 16.42
N GLY A 340 3.37 16.00 15.12
CA GLY A 340 3.79 17.20 14.39
C GLY A 340 3.63 17.13 12.88
N VAL A 341 3.95 18.25 12.23
CA VAL A 341 4.01 18.36 10.76
C VAL A 341 5.37 17.82 10.32
N LEU A 342 5.37 16.76 9.51
CA LEU A 342 6.61 16.26 8.94
C LEU A 342 7.16 17.26 7.92
N PRO A 343 8.48 17.48 7.87
CA PRO A 343 9.09 18.39 6.89
C PRO A 343 8.84 17.88 5.48
N LYS A 344 8.77 18.82 4.53
CA LYS A 344 8.50 18.51 3.13
C LYS A 344 9.54 17.53 2.57
N VAL A 345 9.09 16.41 2.00
CA VAL A 345 9.95 15.54 1.19
C VAL A 345 9.94 16.08 -0.24
N SER A 346 11.10 16.12 -0.88
CA SER A 346 11.18 16.52 -2.29
C SER A 346 10.62 15.40 -3.15
N ALA A 347 9.62 15.72 -3.95
CA ALA A 347 9.15 14.83 -5.01
C ALA A 347 10.26 14.52 -6.04
N GLU A 348 11.32 15.32 -6.08
CA GLU A 348 12.48 15.20 -6.98
C GLU A 348 13.75 14.76 -6.22
N SER A 349 13.61 13.83 -5.28
CA SER A 349 14.75 13.22 -4.60
C SER A 349 15.56 12.31 -5.56
N PRO A 350 16.90 12.18 -5.42
CA PRO A 350 17.71 11.25 -6.22
C PRO A 350 17.19 9.81 -6.22
N TRP A 351 16.52 9.38 -5.14
CA TRP A 351 15.86 8.07 -5.04
C TRP A 351 14.78 7.86 -6.10
N ARG A 352 14.19 8.94 -6.62
CA ARG A 352 13.07 8.91 -7.57
C ARG A 352 13.50 9.16 -9.02
N LYS A 353 14.79 9.38 -9.32
CA LYS A 353 15.28 9.70 -10.69
C LYS A 353 14.82 8.71 -11.77
N ASN A 354 14.78 7.41 -11.44
CA ASN A 354 14.31 6.34 -12.33
C ASN A 354 13.00 5.70 -11.84
N HIS A 355 12.26 6.39 -10.96
CA HIS A 355 10.99 5.91 -10.37
C HIS A 355 11.07 4.48 -9.81
N GLY A 356 12.22 4.04 -9.30
CA GLY A 356 12.39 2.68 -8.77
C GLY A 356 12.37 1.54 -9.79
N ALA A 357 12.53 1.82 -11.09
CA ALA A 357 12.53 0.80 -12.15
C ALA A 357 13.62 -0.29 -11.97
N ASP A 358 14.69 0.04 -11.25
CA ASP A 358 15.77 -0.86 -10.86
C ASP A 358 15.68 -1.28 -9.39
N PHE A 359 14.48 -1.22 -8.80
CA PHE A 359 14.24 -1.47 -7.37
C PHE A 359 15.13 -0.60 -6.48
N PHE A 360 15.46 0.63 -6.93
CA PHE A 360 16.29 1.62 -6.24
C PHE A 360 17.76 1.21 -6.05
N ILE A 361 18.22 0.15 -6.71
CA ILE A 361 19.57 -0.41 -6.53
C ILE A 361 20.65 0.61 -6.89
N ASN A 362 20.53 1.30 -8.03
CA ASN A 362 21.54 2.25 -8.51
C ASN A 362 21.67 3.43 -7.56
N ALA A 363 20.55 4.02 -7.14
CA ALA A 363 20.55 5.14 -6.19
C ALA A 363 21.21 4.75 -4.85
N LEU A 364 20.92 3.55 -4.34
CA LEU A 364 21.56 3.02 -3.13
C LEU A 364 23.05 2.78 -3.32
N ALA A 365 23.47 2.22 -4.47
CA ALA A 365 24.88 1.98 -4.77
C ALA A 365 25.68 3.31 -4.90
N VAL A 366 25.08 4.34 -5.51
CA VAL A 366 25.64 5.70 -5.57
C VAL A 366 25.83 6.26 -4.16
N SER A 367 24.77 6.26 -3.36
CA SER A 367 24.77 6.77 -1.98
C SER A 367 25.77 6.02 -1.09
N GLN A 368 25.87 4.69 -1.22
CA GLN A 368 26.83 3.86 -0.50
C GLN A 368 28.27 4.21 -0.90
N ARG A 369 28.53 4.40 -2.20
CA ARG A 369 29.85 4.76 -2.73
C ARG A 369 30.28 6.15 -2.24
N GLN A 370 29.35 7.09 -2.14
CA GLN A 370 29.58 8.42 -1.60
C GLN A 370 29.87 8.38 -0.09
N GLY A 371 29.01 7.72 0.70
CA GLY A 371 29.23 7.55 2.14
C GLY A 371 30.59 6.90 2.46
N LYS A 372 30.98 5.89 1.67
CA LYS A 372 32.30 5.26 1.74
C LYS A 372 33.48 6.21 1.50
N LYS A 373 33.35 7.22 0.63
CA LYS A 373 34.42 8.18 0.33
C LYS A 373 34.61 9.18 1.47
N GLU A 374 33.53 9.62 2.09
CA GLU A 374 33.53 10.66 3.12
C GLU A 374 33.88 10.13 4.52
N THR A 375 33.72 8.82 4.74
CA THR A 375 34.07 8.19 6.03
C THR A 375 35.61 8.15 6.22
N ARG A 376 36.09 8.73 7.33
CA ARG A 376 37.53 8.80 7.69
C ARG A 376 38.17 7.39 7.77
N ARG A 377 39.48 7.32 7.50
CA ARG A 377 40.31 6.11 7.70
C ARG A 377 40.23 5.67 9.16
N GLY A 378 39.57 4.54 9.44
CA GLY A 378 39.48 3.96 10.78
C GLY A 378 38.21 3.14 11.05
N PHE A 379 37.11 3.40 10.33
CA PHE A 379 35.91 2.56 10.44
C PHE A 379 36.16 1.18 9.81
N SER A 380 35.84 0.14 10.57
CA SER A 380 36.17 -1.25 10.25
C SER A 380 35.48 -1.74 8.98
N GLU A 381 34.35 -1.13 8.58
CA GLU A 381 33.69 -1.44 7.31
C GLU A 381 33.13 -0.23 6.58
N LYS A 382 33.44 -0.16 5.29
CA LYS A 382 33.06 0.93 4.40
C LYS A 382 31.71 0.72 3.70
N VAL A 383 31.10 -0.46 3.84
CA VAL A 383 29.89 -0.84 3.08
C VAL A 383 28.58 -0.46 3.79
N SER A 384 28.63 -0.13 5.08
CA SER A 384 27.46 0.23 5.88
C SER A 384 27.19 1.73 5.97
N HIS A 385 27.78 2.53 5.08
CA HIS A 385 27.76 4.00 5.14
C HIS A 385 27.11 4.57 3.90
N PHE A 386 26.13 5.46 4.08
CA PHE A 386 25.37 6.08 3.00
C PHE A 386 25.35 7.59 3.18
N GLN A 387 25.51 8.33 2.08
CA GLN A 387 25.31 9.77 2.07
C GLN A 387 23.85 10.08 1.73
N ILE A 388 23.21 10.91 2.55
CA ILE A 388 21.89 11.48 2.28
C ILE A 388 21.99 13.01 2.26
N PHE A 389 21.04 13.65 1.58
CA PHE A 389 21.02 15.10 1.35
C PHE A 389 19.82 15.76 2.01
N ASP A 390 19.89 17.06 2.24
CA ASP A 390 18.72 17.86 2.60
C ASP A 390 17.81 18.06 1.37
N TYR A 391 16.61 18.61 1.58
CA TYR A 391 15.63 18.85 0.52
C TYR A 391 16.19 19.62 -0.69
N GLY A 392 17.09 20.59 -0.45
CA GLY A 392 17.70 21.40 -1.49
C GLY A 392 18.95 20.79 -2.14
N GLN A 393 19.39 19.61 -1.68
CA GLN A 393 20.67 18.99 -2.02
C GLN A 393 21.88 19.93 -1.81
N VAL A 394 21.78 20.84 -0.84
CA VAL A 394 22.82 21.81 -0.47
C VAL A 394 23.69 21.28 0.66
N ALA A 395 23.07 20.58 1.61
CA ALA A 395 23.75 19.94 2.74
C ALA A 395 23.64 18.42 2.62
N SER A 396 24.60 17.72 3.23
CA SER A 396 24.59 16.27 3.31
C SER A 396 25.03 15.77 4.68
N THR A 397 24.62 14.55 5.00
CA THR A 397 25.05 13.84 6.20
C THR A 397 25.27 12.35 5.89
N ILE A 398 26.03 11.68 6.73
CA ILE A 398 26.28 10.24 6.62
C ILE A 398 25.40 9.50 7.62
N ILE A 399 24.67 8.51 7.10
CA ILE A 399 23.95 7.54 7.93
C ILE A 399 24.67 6.19 7.90
N HIS A 400 24.53 5.46 8.99
CA HIS A 400 25.24 4.21 9.23
C HIS A 400 24.25 3.07 9.53
N GLY A 401 24.55 1.89 9.02
CA GLY A 401 23.85 0.65 9.35
C GLY A 401 24.13 0.18 10.79
N PRO A 402 23.40 -0.82 11.28
CA PRO A 402 22.40 -1.65 10.58
C PRO A 402 21.11 -0.90 10.24
N HIS A 403 20.47 -1.25 9.13
CA HIS A 403 19.26 -0.64 8.57
C HIS A 403 17.99 -1.48 8.73
N LEU A 404 18.11 -2.76 9.08
CA LEU A 404 17.00 -3.71 9.15
C LEU A 404 16.81 -4.34 10.54
N GLY A 405 15.57 -4.77 10.81
CA GLY A 405 15.19 -5.50 12.02
C GLY A 405 15.38 -4.71 13.31
N LEU A 406 15.28 -5.40 14.46
CA LEU A 406 15.50 -4.80 15.79
C LEU A 406 16.89 -4.19 15.96
N ALA A 407 17.87 -4.61 15.16
CA ALA A 407 19.21 -4.04 15.18
C ALA A 407 19.22 -2.56 14.75
N ALA A 408 18.24 -2.13 13.95
CA ALA A 408 18.05 -0.74 13.56
C ALA A 408 17.46 0.14 14.68
N ASP A 409 16.84 -0.47 15.70
CA ASP A 409 16.18 0.23 16.80
C ASP A 409 17.21 0.87 17.75
N GLY A 410 16.99 2.13 18.10
CA GLY A 410 17.90 2.89 18.97
C GLY A 410 18.97 3.70 18.23
N ARG A 411 18.91 3.80 16.90
CA ARG A 411 19.76 4.75 16.16
C ARG A 411 19.44 6.19 16.54
N LYS A 412 20.51 7.01 16.62
CA LYS A 412 20.36 8.46 16.73
C LYS A 412 19.64 8.95 15.47
N GLY A 413 18.57 9.71 15.67
CA GLY A 413 17.89 10.39 14.58
C GLY A 413 18.83 11.34 13.82
N VAL A 414 18.42 11.70 12.61
CA VAL A 414 19.04 12.79 11.85
C VAL A 414 18.39 14.11 12.23
N GLU A 415 19.03 15.23 11.91
CA GLU A 415 18.38 16.54 12.01
C GLU A 415 17.15 16.59 11.09
N ASP A 416 16.12 17.35 11.48
CA ASP A 416 14.83 17.41 10.79
C ASP A 416 14.95 17.71 9.28
N VAL A 417 15.97 18.51 8.91
CA VAL A 417 16.27 18.85 7.50
C VAL A 417 16.61 17.63 6.62
N PHE A 418 17.03 16.52 7.22
CA PHE A 418 17.37 15.26 6.55
C PHE A 418 16.33 14.17 6.77
N LEU A 419 15.31 14.39 7.62
CA LEU A 419 14.36 13.34 8.00
C LEU A 419 13.59 12.79 6.80
N GLY A 420 13.14 13.67 5.89
CA GLY A 420 12.44 13.26 4.67
C GLY A 420 13.28 12.34 3.79
N GLU A 421 14.55 12.69 3.59
CA GLU A 421 15.48 11.92 2.78
C GLU A 421 15.86 10.58 3.47
N LEU A 422 15.97 10.57 4.81
CA LEU A 422 16.17 9.32 5.55
C LEU A 422 14.99 8.34 5.35
N LEU A 423 13.76 8.85 5.29
CA LEU A 423 12.57 8.02 5.10
C LEU A 423 12.50 7.46 3.68
N GLU A 424 12.82 8.26 2.67
CA GLU A 424 12.96 7.78 1.29
C GLU A 424 14.10 6.76 1.16
N PHE A 425 15.26 7.03 1.78
CA PHE A 425 16.34 6.05 1.86
C PHE A 425 15.87 4.73 2.47
N GLN A 426 15.16 4.76 3.60
CA GLN A 426 14.68 3.53 4.26
C GLN A 426 13.69 2.76 3.39
N ARG A 427 12.78 3.47 2.72
CA ARG A 427 11.82 2.89 1.76
C ARG A 427 12.56 2.19 0.61
N SER A 428 13.47 2.91 -0.05
CA SER A 428 14.30 2.39 -1.14
C SER A 428 15.17 1.21 -0.69
N PHE A 429 15.81 1.31 0.47
CA PHE A 429 16.67 0.26 1.03
C PHE A 429 15.91 -1.06 1.21
N ARG A 430 14.69 -1.00 1.76
CA ARG A 430 13.88 -2.20 2.01
C ARG A 430 13.38 -2.84 0.72
N SER A 431 12.94 -2.03 -0.24
CA SER A 431 12.54 -2.49 -1.59
C SER A 431 13.71 -3.18 -2.30
N ALA A 432 14.89 -2.56 -2.34
CA ALA A 432 16.10 -3.13 -2.94
C ALA A 432 16.56 -4.41 -2.21
N PHE A 433 16.47 -4.43 -0.88
CA PHE A 433 16.82 -5.61 -0.09
C PHE A 433 15.88 -6.78 -0.40
N LEU A 434 14.58 -6.54 -0.47
CA LEU A 434 13.61 -7.57 -0.86
C LEU A 434 13.84 -8.07 -2.29
N HIS A 435 14.14 -7.17 -3.23
CA HIS A 435 14.52 -7.57 -4.59
C HIS A 435 15.77 -8.46 -4.58
N TRP A 436 16.80 -8.08 -3.81
CA TRP A 436 17.99 -8.91 -3.65
C TRP A 436 17.69 -10.28 -3.01
N LEU A 437 16.75 -10.36 -2.06
CA LEU A 437 16.27 -11.63 -1.50
C LEU A 437 15.65 -12.55 -2.56
N SER A 438 14.96 -11.96 -3.55
CA SER A 438 14.28 -12.69 -4.62
C SER A 438 15.19 -13.08 -5.78
N THR A 439 16.28 -12.34 -6.03
CA THR A 439 17.14 -12.54 -7.21
C THR A 439 18.55 -13.05 -6.90
N GLU A 440 19.14 -12.74 -5.74
CA GLU A 440 20.59 -12.89 -5.52
C GLU A 440 20.95 -13.63 -4.21
N ALA A 441 20.14 -13.51 -3.16
CA ALA A 441 20.47 -14.04 -1.83
C ALA A 441 20.65 -15.58 -1.76
N GLY A 442 20.03 -16.33 -2.66
CA GLY A 442 20.18 -17.78 -2.81
C GLY A 442 21.37 -18.20 -3.69
N GLY A 443 22.18 -17.24 -4.18
CA GLY A 443 23.32 -17.47 -5.08
C GLY A 443 22.97 -17.65 -6.56
N SER A 444 21.69 -17.69 -6.89
CA SER A 444 21.14 -17.65 -8.26
C SER A 444 19.67 -17.26 -8.20
N THR A 445 19.14 -16.64 -9.25
CA THR A 445 17.73 -16.20 -9.33
C THR A 445 16.74 -17.31 -8.98
N LYS A 446 16.95 -18.53 -9.51
CA LYS A 446 16.08 -19.67 -9.22
C LYS A 446 16.11 -20.10 -7.75
N SER A 447 17.28 -20.08 -7.12
CA SER A 447 17.46 -20.44 -5.71
C SER A 447 16.87 -19.36 -4.80
N SER A 448 17.10 -18.09 -5.13
CA SER A 448 16.57 -16.92 -4.43
C SER A 448 15.04 -16.88 -4.48
N ALA A 449 14.44 -17.05 -5.65
CA ALA A 449 12.99 -17.13 -5.80
C ALA A 449 12.37 -18.30 -5.03
N LYS A 450 13.05 -19.47 -5.01
CA LYS A 450 12.64 -20.60 -4.17
C LYS A 450 12.65 -20.25 -2.68
N LYS A 451 13.68 -19.53 -2.20
CA LYS A 451 13.77 -19.09 -0.81
C LYS A 451 12.72 -18.04 -0.47
N LEU A 452 12.50 -17.05 -1.34
CA LEU A 452 11.44 -16.05 -1.12
C LEU A 452 10.07 -16.73 -1.01
N ARG A 453 9.75 -17.66 -1.90
CA ARG A 453 8.51 -18.43 -1.81
C ARG A 453 8.41 -19.20 -0.48
N GLN A 454 9.48 -19.86 -0.07
CA GLN A 454 9.50 -20.59 1.21
C GLN A 454 9.26 -19.63 2.39
N LEU A 455 9.89 -18.45 2.37
CA LEU A 455 9.65 -17.39 3.36
C LEU A 455 8.17 -16.99 3.41
N LEU A 456 7.52 -16.76 2.26
CA LEU A 456 6.11 -16.38 2.22
C LEU A 456 5.19 -17.49 2.74
N LEU A 457 5.49 -18.77 2.42
CA LEU A 457 4.73 -19.90 2.94
C LEU A 457 4.90 -20.07 4.46
N ASP A 458 6.13 -19.97 4.95
CA ASP A 458 6.43 -20.14 6.37
C ASP A 458 5.87 -18.98 7.19
N LEU A 459 5.90 -17.74 6.67
CA LEU A 459 5.27 -16.58 7.30
C LEU A 459 3.75 -16.69 7.34
N ALA A 460 3.11 -17.24 6.32
CA ALA A 460 1.66 -17.44 6.33
C ALA A 460 1.23 -18.45 7.41
N ALA A 461 2.12 -19.38 7.78
CA ALA A 461 1.89 -20.42 8.78
C ALA A 461 2.45 -20.09 10.18
N SER A 462 3.14 -18.96 10.35
CA SER A 462 3.81 -18.61 11.61
C SER A 462 2.88 -17.92 12.61
N GLU A 463 3.35 -17.77 13.85
CA GLU A 463 2.72 -16.89 14.83
C GLU A 463 3.14 -15.43 14.60
N PRO A 464 2.36 -14.43 15.09
CA PRO A 464 2.78 -13.04 15.10
C PRO A 464 4.12 -12.84 15.80
N ASN A 465 4.95 -11.91 15.29
CA ASN A 465 6.32 -11.60 15.77
C ASN A 465 7.43 -12.63 15.43
N ASP A 466 7.13 -13.75 14.78
CA ASP A 466 8.14 -14.75 14.39
C ASP A 466 8.93 -14.38 13.12
N PHE A 467 8.69 -13.20 12.55
CA PHE A 467 9.28 -12.75 11.29
C PHE A 467 10.81 -12.95 11.22
N ALA A 468 11.54 -12.52 12.25
CA ALA A 468 13.00 -12.59 12.25
C ALA A 468 13.53 -14.03 12.27
N SER A 469 12.89 -14.92 13.03
CA SER A 469 13.25 -16.34 13.10
C SER A 469 12.92 -17.05 11.80
N VAL A 470 11.75 -16.79 11.19
CA VAL A 470 11.39 -17.40 9.90
C VAL A 470 12.39 -16.98 8.80
N VAL A 471 12.80 -15.71 8.78
CA VAL A 471 13.84 -15.24 7.84
C VAL A 471 15.15 -15.99 8.06
N GLU A 472 15.58 -16.16 9.31
CA GLU A 472 16.81 -16.88 9.66
C GLU A 472 16.75 -18.36 9.26
N ASP A 473 15.62 -19.03 9.51
CA ASP A 473 15.42 -20.45 9.15
C ASP A 473 15.51 -20.68 7.64
N VAL A 474 14.91 -19.79 6.84
CA VAL A 474 14.88 -19.91 5.38
C VAL A 474 16.23 -19.55 4.74
N TYR A 475 16.85 -18.48 5.22
CA TYR A 475 18.06 -17.94 4.60
C TYR A 475 19.37 -18.44 5.22
N GLY A 476 19.33 -18.94 6.45
CA GLY A 476 20.44 -19.49 7.23
C GLY A 476 21.27 -18.44 7.98
N ASP A 477 20.91 -17.17 7.89
CA ASP A 477 21.56 -16.05 8.56
C ASP A 477 20.47 -15.10 9.11
N PRO A 478 20.70 -14.42 10.25
CA PRO A 478 19.78 -13.41 10.75
C PRO A 478 19.62 -12.24 9.76
N ILE A 479 18.47 -11.56 9.81
CA ILE A 479 18.17 -10.42 8.92
C ILE A 479 19.25 -9.33 9.00
N SER A 480 19.71 -9.02 10.21
CA SER A 480 20.78 -8.06 10.48
C SER A 480 21.50 -8.40 11.79
N ALA A 481 22.60 -7.70 12.06
CA ALA A 481 23.37 -7.82 13.30
C ALA A 481 23.40 -6.47 14.03
N ALA A 482 23.48 -6.49 15.36
CA ALA A 482 23.51 -5.28 16.20
C ALA A 482 24.62 -4.29 15.78
N VAL A 483 25.73 -4.81 15.27
CA VAL A 483 26.80 -4.03 14.63
C VAL A 483 27.20 -4.77 13.35
N LEU A 484 27.34 -4.04 12.24
CA LEU A 484 27.88 -4.55 10.97
C LEU A 484 29.36 -4.18 10.85
N ASP A 485 30.23 -5.06 11.34
CA ASP A 485 31.69 -4.96 11.26
C ASP A 485 32.31 -6.13 10.47
N LYS A 486 33.64 -6.13 10.33
CA LYS A 486 34.40 -7.16 9.58
C LYS A 486 34.08 -8.60 9.99
N LYS A 487 33.64 -8.82 11.22
CA LYS A 487 33.30 -10.15 11.71
C LYS A 487 31.86 -10.49 11.39
N THR A 488 30.94 -9.55 11.58
CA THR A 488 29.49 -9.81 11.52
C THR A 488 28.87 -9.61 10.14
N VAL A 489 29.45 -8.79 9.26
CA VAL A 489 28.86 -8.45 7.94
C VAL A 489 28.55 -9.65 7.05
N LYS A 490 29.34 -10.71 7.16
CA LYS A 490 29.20 -11.92 6.33
C LYS A 490 28.23 -12.94 6.91
N TYR A 491 27.78 -12.73 8.16
CA TYR A 491 26.90 -13.63 8.91
C TYR A 491 25.55 -12.99 9.19
N ALA A 492 25.17 -11.98 8.39
CA ALA A 492 23.88 -11.33 8.43
C ALA A 492 23.45 -11.01 7.00
N LEU A 493 22.16 -11.14 6.70
CA LEU A 493 21.63 -10.91 5.36
C LEU A 493 21.86 -9.47 4.91
N GLU A 494 21.64 -8.49 5.80
CA GLU A 494 21.91 -7.09 5.49
C GLU A 494 23.37 -6.88 5.07
N GLY A 495 24.34 -7.47 5.78
CA GLY A 495 25.75 -7.31 5.43
C GLY A 495 26.14 -7.99 4.11
N ARG A 496 25.53 -9.14 3.80
CA ARG A 496 25.67 -9.81 2.49
C ARG A 496 25.11 -8.95 1.37
N PHE A 497 23.93 -8.35 1.56
CA PHE A 497 23.33 -7.39 0.65
C PHE A 497 24.23 -6.17 0.45
N LEU A 498 24.70 -5.53 1.51
CA LEU A 498 25.59 -4.36 1.44
C LEU A 498 26.90 -4.67 0.70
N THR A 499 27.44 -5.86 0.91
CA THR A 499 28.64 -6.34 0.20
C THR A 499 28.37 -6.53 -1.29
N TRP A 500 27.22 -7.09 -1.65
CA TRP A 500 26.77 -7.23 -3.04
C TRP A 500 26.54 -5.86 -3.68
N LEU A 501 25.82 -4.96 -3.02
CA LEU A 501 25.51 -3.60 -3.47
C LEU A 501 26.78 -2.82 -3.81
N SER A 502 27.85 -2.98 -3.01
CA SER A 502 29.13 -2.30 -3.23
C SER A 502 29.87 -2.71 -4.51
N LYS A 503 29.42 -3.80 -5.16
CA LYS A 503 29.97 -4.34 -6.41
C LYS A 503 29.07 -4.06 -7.62
N VAL A 504 27.86 -3.55 -7.39
CA VAL A 504 26.94 -3.18 -8.48
C VAL A 504 27.58 -2.08 -9.31
N LYS A 505 27.49 -2.21 -10.64
CA LYS A 505 27.92 -1.16 -11.55
C LYS A 505 26.90 -0.03 -11.49
N VAL A 506 27.37 1.13 -11.11
CA VAL A 506 26.56 2.35 -11.07
C VAL A 506 26.50 2.93 -12.48
N GLU A 507 25.28 3.22 -12.93
CA GLU A 507 25.03 3.99 -14.15
C GLU A 507 24.83 5.47 -13.76
N ASP A 508 25.55 6.37 -14.44
CA ASP A 508 25.58 7.81 -14.14
C ASP A 508 24.29 8.54 -14.62
#